data_AF-A0A0V8DKU6-F1
#
_entry.id   AF-A0A0V8DKU6-F1
#
_cell.length_a   1.000
_cell.length_b   1.000
_cell.length_c   1.000
_cell.angle_alpha   90.00
_cell.angle_beta   90.00
_cell.angle_gamma   90.00
#
_symmetry.space_group_name_H-M   'P 1'
#
loop_
_entity.id
_entity.type
_entity.pdbx_description
1 polymer ?
#
loop_
_entity_poly.entity_id
_entity_poly.type
_entity_poly.pdbx_seq_one_letter_code
_entity_poly.pdbx_strand_id
1 'polypeptide(L)'
;MGQSYSQYDPNHNLNLYGLSIPWSVIDNNSTWKAAINNQPIELKWSETGEDSGGYQLVDVYSDMSEKNSGVNHVYLFVIKSGNPMVLYTAQNQGNTNNYLHLKETENNELKNAFARIVG
;
A
#
# COMPACT_ATOMS: atom_id res chain seq x y z
N MET A 1 -18.88 11.06 -2.38
CA MET A 1 -18.75 10.76 -0.94
C MET A 1 -19.71 9.61 -0.65
N GLY A 2 -19.20 8.44 -0.23
CA GLY A 2 -19.97 7.19 -0.18
C GLY A 2 -19.13 5.91 -0.34
N GLN A 3 -17.82 6.05 -0.56
CA GLN A 3 -16.88 4.95 -0.44
C GLN A 3 -16.47 4.80 1.03
N SER A 4 -16.57 3.59 1.56
CA SER A 4 -16.10 3.25 2.91
C SER A 4 -14.73 2.62 2.78
N TYR A 5 -13.79 3.07 3.60
CA TYR A 5 -12.44 2.52 3.65
C TYR A 5 -12.28 1.66 4.90
N SER A 6 -11.70 0.48 4.72
CA SER A 6 -11.29 -0.40 5.82
C SER A 6 -9.77 -0.33 5.96
N GLN A 7 -9.31 -0.33 7.21
CA GLN A 7 -7.89 -0.35 7.56
C GLN A 7 -7.34 -1.78 7.55
N TYR A 8 -6.09 -1.94 7.15
CA TYR A 8 -5.38 -3.21 7.10
C TYR A 8 -3.94 -3.07 7.62
N ASP A 9 -3.43 -4.13 8.20
CA ASP A 9 -2.10 -4.20 8.81
C ASP A 9 -1.56 -5.64 8.71
N PRO A 10 -0.31 -5.94 9.13
CA PRO A 10 0.27 -7.28 9.02
C PRO A 10 -0.52 -8.38 9.74
N ASN A 11 -1.30 -8.03 10.77
CA ASN A 11 -2.17 -8.93 11.53
C ASN A 11 -3.60 -8.98 10.96
N HIS A 12 -4.04 -7.94 10.27
CA HIS A 12 -5.35 -7.85 9.60
C HIS A 12 -5.19 -7.56 8.10
N ASN A 13 -5.05 -8.63 7.30
CA ASN A 13 -4.73 -8.49 5.88
C ASN A 13 -5.97 -8.38 4.98
N LEU A 14 -5.82 -7.59 3.92
CA LEU A 14 -6.72 -7.54 2.76
C LEU A 14 -6.43 -8.73 1.83
N ASN A 15 -7.46 -9.43 1.38
CA ASN A 15 -7.33 -10.40 0.30
C ASN A 15 -7.56 -9.72 -1.07
N LEU A 16 -6.50 -9.23 -1.68
CA LEU A 16 -6.51 -8.62 -3.01
C LEU A 16 -6.34 -9.70 -4.08
N TYR A 17 -7.44 -10.36 -4.47
CA TYR A 17 -7.48 -11.39 -5.51
C TYR A 17 -6.51 -12.57 -5.26
N GLY A 18 -6.43 -13.03 -4.01
CA GLY A 18 -5.55 -14.11 -3.56
C GLY A 18 -4.23 -13.64 -2.95
N LEU A 19 -3.93 -12.34 -3.02
CA LEU A 19 -2.75 -11.73 -2.40
C LEU A 19 -3.10 -11.12 -1.05
N SER A 20 -2.42 -11.53 0.02
CA SER A 20 -2.65 -11.00 1.38
C SER A 20 -1.84 -9.71 1.58
N ILE A 21 -2.50 -8.55 1.52
CA ILE A 21 -1.85 -7.24 1.67
C ILE A 21 -2.05 -6.71 3.10
N PRO A 22 -1.01 -6.18 3.77
CA PRO A 22 0.34 -5.94 3.25
C PRO A 22 1.30 -7.14 3.29
N TRP A 23 0.97 -8.23 4.00
CA TRP A 23 1.90 -9.31 4.32
C TRP A 23 2.74 -9.81 3.13
N SER A 24 2.08 -10.12 2.01
CA SER A 24 2.72 -10.70 0.82
C SER A 24 3.74 -9.78 0.14
N VAL A 25 3.81 -8.49 0.46
CA VAL A 25 4.81 -7.58 -0.14
C VAL A 25 5.79 -6.98 0.86
N ILE A 26 5.60 -7.26 2.17
CA ILE A 26 6.53 -6.87 3.24
C ILE A 26 7.32 -8.08 3.79
N ASP A 27 6.83 -9.31 3.62
CA ASP A 27 7.54 -10.51 4.02
C ASP A 27 8.71 -10.79 3.08
N ASN A 28 9.92 -10.92 3.65
CA ASN A 28 11.14 -11.22 2.91
C ASN A 28 11.08 -12.59 2.22
N ASN A 29 10.31 -13.54 2.75
CA ASN A 29 10.15 -14.88 2.18
C ASN A 29 9.08 -14.94 1.07
N SER A 30 8.32 -13.87 0.87
CA SER A 30 7.33 -13.82 -0.20
C SER A 30 8.00 -13.70 -1.57
N THR A 31 7.43 -14.41 -2.55
CA THR A 31 7.78 -14.28 -3.97
C THR A 31 7.27 -12.97 -4.58
N TRP A 32 6.29 -12.33 -3.92
CA TRP A 32 5.74 -11.05 -4.35
C TRP A 32 6.55 -9.89 -3.80
N LYS A 33 6.68 -8.82 -4.61
CA LYS A 33 7.35 -7.58 -4.22
C LYS A 33 6.51 -6.37 -4.63
N ALA A 34 6.50 -5.33 -3.80
CA ALA A 34 6.00 -4.03 -4.22
C ALA A 34 6.94 -3.41 -5.26
N ALA A 35 6.41 -2.77 -6.30
CA ALA A 35 7.23 -2.15 -7.34
C ALA A 35 6.66 -0.80 -7.80
N ILE A 36 7.55 0.18 -8.00
CA ILE A 36 7.21 1.48 -8.60
C ILE A 36 7.99 1.58 -9.92
N ASN A 37 7.34 2.00 -11.00
CA ASN A 37 7.97 2.08 -12.35
C ASN A 37 8.66 0.78 -12.77
N ASN A 38 8.02 -0.36 -12.45
CA ASN A 38 8.54 -1.71 -12.71
C ASN A 38 9.90 -2.02 -12.03
N GLN A 39 10.26 -1.28 -10.98
CA GLN A 39 11.42 -1.54 -10.14
C GLN A 39 10.94 -1.95 -8.74
N PRO A 40 11.37 -3.11 -8.21
CA PRO A 40 11.06 -3.51 -6.84
C PRO A 40 11.51 -2.44 -5.84
N ILE A 41 10.68 -2.21 -4.84
CA ILE A 41 11.01 -1.37 -3.69
C ILE A 41 11.08 -2.23 -2.43
N GLU A 42 11.91 -1.81 -1.49
CA GLU A 42 11.93 -2.37 -0.15
C GLU A 42 10.81 -1.70 0.67
N LEU A 43 9.69 -2.42 0.84
CA LEU A 43 8.55 -1.98 1.63
C LEU A 43 8.57 -2.73 2.95
N LYS A 44 8.51 -2.00 4.07
CA LYS A 44 8.56 -2.57 5.42
C LYS A 44 7.45 -2.00 6.26
N TRP A 45 6.76 -2.84 7.03
CA TRP A 45 5.85 -2.33 8.04
C TRP A 45 6.63 -1.61 9.16
N SER A 46 6.11 -0.47 9.61
CA SER A 46 6.69 0.32 10.69
C SER A 46 5.58 0.97 11.50
N GLU A 47 5.61 0.80 12.82
CA GLU A 47 4.64 1.45 13.71
C GLU A 47 4.92 2.93 13.91
N THR A 48 6.19 3.35 13.73
CA THR A 48 6.63 4.74 13.97
C THR A 48 6.92 5.50 12.69
N GLY A 49 7.21 4.79 11.59
CA GLY A 49 7.70 5.41 10.35
C GLY A 49 9.14 5.91 10.43
N GLU A 50 9.84 5.66 11.55
CA GLU A 50 11.20 6.10 11.82
C GLU A 50 12.20 4.99 11.45
N ASP A 51 12.73 5.02 10.23
CA ASP A 51 13.89 4.23 9.82
C ASP A 51 14.61 4.88 8.63
N SER A 52 15.89 4.56 8.47
CA SER A 52 16.79 5.09 7.44
C SER A 52 16.70 4.40 6.08
N GLY A 53 16.08 3.21 5.98
CA GLY A 53 16.05 2.40 4.76
C GLY A 53 14.65 2.16 4.19
N GLY A 54 14.53 2.09 2.87
CA GLY A 54 13.29 1.65 2.18
C GLY A 54 12.09 2.60 2.35
N TYR A 55 10.90 2.04 2.13
CA TYR A 55 9.60 2.68 2.31
C TYR A 55 8.94 2.12 3.57
N GLN A 56 8.77 2.96 4.59
CA GLN A 56 8.18 2.60 5.87
C GLN A 56 6.65 2.66 5.74
N LEU A 57 6.02 1.51 5.51
CA LEU A 57 4.58 1.34 5.47
C LEU A 57 4.01 1.46 6.89
N VAL A 58 3.23 2.51 7.13
CA VAL A 58 2.62 2.79 8.43
C VAL A 58 1.14 2.47 8.47
N ASP A 59 0.48 2.44 7.30
CA ASP A 59 -0.95 2.11 7.24
C ASP A 59 -1.39 1.66 5.84
N VAL A 60 -2.46 0.88 5.78
CA VAL A 60 -3.07 0.42 4.53
C VAL A 60 -4.59 0.60 4.60
N TYR A 61 -5.16 1.18 3.55
CA TYR A 61 -6.61 1.33 3.41
C TYR A 61 -7.11 0.81 2.07
N SER A 62 -8.31 0.24 2.06
CA SER A 62 -8.96 -0.17 0.83
C SER A 62 -10.45 0.11 0.86
N ASP A 63 -11.02 0.46 -0.30
CA ASP A 63 -12.47 0.59 -0.50
C ASP A 63 -13.13 -0.72 -0.95
N MET A 64 -12.37 -1.83 -0.92
CA MET A 64 -12.89 -3.16 -1.17
C MET A 64 -13.96 -3.52 -0.15
N SER A 65 -15.18 -3.77 -0.65
CA SER A 65 -16.29 -4.30 0.14
C SER A 65 -16.53 -5.77 -0.19
N GLU A 66 -17.21 -6.50 0.70
CA GLU A 66 -17.56 -7.92 0.51
C GLU A 66 -18.36 -8.17 -0.79
N LYS A 67 -19.01 -7.14 -1.35
CA LYS A 67 -19.82 -7.21 -2.58
C LYS A 67 -19.04 -6.82 -3.85
N ASN A 68 -17.75 -7.16 -3.91
CA ASN A 68 -16.83 -7.02 -5.06
C ASN A 68 -17.56 -6.90 -6.41
N SER A 69 -17.73 -5.67 -6.89
CA SER A 69 -18.40 -5.38 -8.16
C SER A 69 -17.62 -4.35 -9.01
N GLY A 70 -16.39 -4.01 -8.61
CA GLY A 70 -15.55 -3.01 -9.29
C GLY A 70 -14.06 -3.22 -9.07
N VAL A 71 -13.26 -2.28 -9.59
CA VAL A 71 -11.82 -2.20 -9.32
C VAL A 71 -11.64 -1.74 -7.87
N ASN A 72 -10.96 -2.57 -7.07
CA ASN A 72 -10.64 -2.26 -5.69
C ASN A 72 -9.39 -1.39 -5.64
N HIS A 73 -9.44 -0.33 -4.85
CA HIS A 73 -8.32 0.58 -4.65
C HIS A 73 -7.65 0.28 -3.32
N VAL A 74 -6.33 0.10 -3.34
CA VAL A 74 -5.54 -0.06 -2.12
C VAL A 74 -4.57 1.10 -2.02
N TYR A 75 -4.64 1.81 -0.90
CA TYR A 75 -3.78 2.93 -0.54
C TYR A 75 -2.80 2.48 0.53
N LEU A 76 -1.52 2.74 0.31
CA LEU A 76 -0.42 2.39 1.19
C LEU A 76 0.25 3.69 1.65
N PHE A 77 0.12 3.99 2.93
CA PHE A 77 0.69 5.19 3.55
C PHE A 77 2.11 4.88 3.96
N VAL A 78 3.08 5.56 3.33
CA VAL A 78 4.49 5.25 3.51
C VAL A 78 5.28 6.50 3.89
N ILE A 79 6.29 6.33 4.74
CA ILE A 79 7.28 7.37 5.04
C ILE A 79 8.61 6.91 4.44
N LYS A 80 9.21 7.76 3.61
CA LYS A 80 10.51 7.49 2.98
C LYS A 80 11.50 8.58 3.35
N SER A 81 12.46 8.25 4.22
CA SER A 81 13.47 9.21 4.68
C SER A 81 12.83 10.51 5.20
N GLY A 82 11.80 10.38 6.04
CA GLY A 82 11.03 11.50 6.59
C GLY A 82 10.01 12.13 5.64
N ASN A 83 9.92 11.69 4.38
CA ASN A 83 8.93 12.22 3.43
C ASN A 83 7.68 11.32 3.41
N PRO A 84 6.52 11.82 3.87
CA PRO A 84 5.26 11.08 3.79
C PRO A 84 4.75 11.02 2.33
N MET A 85 4.35 9.84 1.89
CA MET A 85 3.79 9.56 0.57
C MET A 85 2.59 8.64 0.70
N VAL A 86 1.65 8.76 -0.23
CA VAL A 86 0.53 7.82 -0.35
C VAL A 86 0.69 7.08 -1.68
N LEU A 87 1.05 5.81 -1.60
CA LEU A 87 1.11 4.90 -2.74
C LEU A 87 -0.26 4.27 -2.97
N TYR A 88 -0.51 3.85 -4.20
CA TYR A 88 -1.80 3.41 -4.65
C TYR A 88 -1.66 2.27 -5.67
N THR A 89 -2.59 1.31 -5.60
CA THR A 89 -2.80 0.32 -6.66
C THR A 89 -4.28 0.05 -6.89
N ALA A 90 -4.60 -0.22 -8.15
CA ALA A 90 -5.88 -0.72 -8.65
C ALA A 90 -5.67 -2.03 -9.43
N GLN A 91 -4.53 -2.69 -9.21
CA GLN A 91 -4.18 -3.92 -9.91
C GLN A 91 -5.20 -5.02 -9.57
N ASN A 92 -5.82 -5.58 -10.60
CA ASN A 92 -6.82 -6.64 -10.49
C ASN A 92 -6.40 -7.96 -11.15
N GLN A 93 -5.16 -8.02 -11.64
CA GLN A 93 -4.57 -9.19 -12.28
C GLN A 93 -3.13 -9.38 -11.82
N GLY A 94 -2.66 -10.62 -11.83
CA GLY A 94 -1.25 -10.93 -11.61
C GLY A 94 -0.37 -10.53 -12.81
N ASN A 95 0.93 -10.69 -12.65
CA ASN A 95 1.92 -10.51 -13.72
C ASN A 95 3.05 -11.53 -13.58
N THR A 96 3.85 -11.68 -14.64
CA THR A 96 4.96 -12.64 -14.71
C THR A 96 6.07 -12.38 -13.69
N ASN A 97 6.15 -11.16 -13.15
CA ASN A 97 7.21 -10.75 -12.23
C ASN A 97 6.80 -10.86 -10.75
N ASN A 98 5.55 -11.26 -10.46
CA ASN A 98 4.96 -11.24 -9.12
C ASN A 98 5.08 -9.86 -8.44
N TYR A 99 4.85 -8.80 -9.20
CA TYR A 99 4.88 -7.44 -8.66
C TYR A 99 3.50 -6.93 -8.28
N LEU A 100 3.39 -6.32 -7.10
CA LEU A 100 2.31 -5.40 -6.82
C LEU A 100 2.73 -4.02 -7.34
N HIS A 101 2.17 -3.60 -8.47
CA HIS A 101 2.50 -2.32 -9.05
C HIS A 101 1.84 -1.19 -8.27
N LEU A 102 2.68 -0.31 -7.75
CA LEU A 102 2.32 0.89 -7.01
C LEU A 102 2.69 2.13 -7.82
N LYS A 103 1.88 3.17 -7.66
CA LYS A 103 2.23 4.54 -8.05
C LYS A 103 1.86 5.49 -6.93
N GLU A 104 2.46 6.67 -6.88
CA GLU A 104 1.99 7.70 -5.98
C GLU A 104 0.57 8.15 -6.40
N THR A 105 -0.29 8.41 -5.42
CA THR A 105 -1.65 8.86 -5.70
C THR A 105 -1.66 10.27 -6.32
N GLU A 106 -2.54 10.46 -7.28
CA GLU A 106 -2.84 11.77 -7.85
C GLU A 106 -3.80 12.57 -6.94
N ASN A 107 -4.35 11.95 -5.90
CA ASN A 107 -5.21 12.61 -4.93
C ASN A 107 -4.41 13.52 -4.00
N ASN A 108 -4.40 14.82 -4.30
CA ASN A 108 -3.70 15.82 -3.49
C ASN A 108 -4.29 15.99 -2.09
N GLU A 109 -5.58 15.71 -1.88
CA GLU A 109 -6.18 15.80 -0.54
C GLU A 109 -5.58 14.75 0.39
N LEU A 110 -5.46 13.49 -0.06
CA LEU A 110 -4.85 12.42 0.72
C LEU A 110 -3.37 12.70 1.03
N LYS A 111 -2.61 13.15 0.03
CA LYS A 111 -1.19 13.50 0.22
C LYS A 111 -1.02 14.61 1.25
N ASN A 112 -1.80 15.68 1.13
CA ASN A 112 -1.72 16.83 2.01
C ASN A 112 -2.19 16.50 3.44
N ALA A 113 -3.27 15.72 3.57
CA ALA A 113 -3.77 15.29 4.87
C ALA A 113 -2.74 14.42 5.60
N PHE A 114 -2.13 13.45 4.91
CA PHE A 114 -1.10 12.61 5.51
C PHE A 114 0.16 13.41 5.87
N ALA A 115 0.62 14.28 4.97
CA ALA A 115 1.77 15.13 5.23
C ALA A 115 1.58 16.02 6.47
N ARG A 116 0.36 16.49 6.73
CA ARG A 116 0.02 17.29 7.92
C ARG A 116 0.01 16.50 9.23
N ILE A 117 -0.20 15.18 9.17
CA ILE A 117 -0.18 14.33 10.37
C ILE A 117 1.26 13.97 10.75
N VAL A 118 2.13 13.80 9.74
CA VAL A 118 3.53 13.39 9.94
C VAL A 118 4.46 14.57 10.22
N GLY A 119 4.20 15.74 9.65
CA GLY A 119 5.02 16.96 9.83
C GLY A 119 4.56 17.83 10.98
#